data_AF-A0AAP0N7P6-F1
#
_entry.id   AF-A0AAP0N7P6-F1
#
_cell.length_a   1.000
_cell.length_b   1.000
_cell.length_c   1.000
_cell.angle_alpha   90.00
_cell.angle_beta   90.00
_cell.angle_gamma   90.00
#
_symmetry.space_group_name_H-M   'P 1'
#
loop_
_entity.id
_entity.type
_entity.pdbx_description
1 polymer ?
#
loop_
_entity_poly.entity_id
_entity_poly.type
_entity_poly.pdbx_seq_one_letter_code
_entity_poly.pdbx_strand_id
1 'polypeptide(L)'
;MDTDNLADNGDCSDFPATGEHRSSLIFLGTGCSSAVPNAMCLIQPSNPPCKVCFQALSVPPERNPNYRLMVREFTGVIQSLLIDYCQRDGEHSYILIDVGKSFREQVLRWFTRYKIPRVDSIILTHEHADAVLGLDDIRTVQPYSSTNDISPTPVYLTQYAMESIREKFPYLVQKKLREGQEVRRVAQLDWTIIESDCEKPFVASGLQFVPLPVMHGEDYVSLGFLFGEKCRIAYVSDVSRFLSTTEYVISKTGAGQVDLLILDTLYKKGSHNVHFCLPQVSSTSYKVD
;
A
#
# COMPACT_ATOMS: atom_id res chain seq x y z
N MET A 1 46.34 24.28 -25.59
CA MET A 1 45.79 23.83 -26.88
C MET A 1 44.48 23.20 -26.54
N ASP A 2 43.47 24.03 -26.67
CA ASP A 2 42.19 23.91 -26.03
C ASP A 2 41.20 23.55 -27.12
N THR A 3 40.36 22.56 -26.87
CA THR A 3 39.11 22.38 -27.63
C THR A 3 38.03 22.09 -26.62
N ASP A 4 37.18 23.09 -26.43
CA ASP A 4 36.13 23.15 -25.44
C ASP A 4 34.93 22.29 -25.80
N ASN A 5 34.07 22.07 -24.81
CA ASN A 5 32.62 21.83 -24.91
C ASN A 5 32.07 20.93 -26.04
N LEU A 6 31.48 19.80 -25.63
CA LEU A 6 30.07 19.55 -25.93
C LEU A 6 29.41 18.88 -24.72
N ALA A 7 28.64 19.66 -23.98
CA ALA A 7 27.79 19.15 -22.91
C ALA A 7 26.39 18.87 -23.45
N ASP A 8 25.74 17.85 -22.90
CA ASP A 8 24.32 17.97 -22.57
C ASP A 8 24.07 17.26 -21.24
N ASN A 9 23.51 17.99 -20.28
CA ASN A 9 23.16 17.45 -18.96
C ASN A 9 21.69 17.10 -19.02
N GLY A 10 21.37 15.81 -19.16
CA GLY A 10 19.99 15.33 -19.12
C GLY A 10 19.31 15.72 -17.81
N ASP A 11 18.50 16.77 -17.85
CA ASP A 11 18.06 17.49 -16.66
C ASP A 11 17.13 16.63 -15.80
N CYS A 12 17.24 16.79 -14.48
CA CYS A 12 16.48 16.04 -13.48
C CYS A 12 15.54 16.99 -12.73
N SER A 13 14.89 17.87 -13.50
CA SER A 13 14.19 19.08 -13.04
C SER A 13 12.67 18.98 -13.06
N ASP A 14 12.07 17.82 -13.36
CA ASP A 14 10.63 17.57 -13.21
C ASP A 14 10.24 17.35 -11.75
N PHE A 15 10.57 18.32 -10.90
CA PHE A 15 9.91 18.55 -9.62
C PHE A 15 9.02 19.79 -9.78
N PRO A 16 7.73 19.74 -9.41
CA PRO A 16 6.88 20.93 -9.45
C PRO A 16 7.46 22.02 -8.54
N ALA A 17 7.43 23.26 -9.02
CA ALA A 17 7.97 24.39 -8.27
C ALA A 17 7.26 24.55 -6.92
N THR A 18 8.01 25.01 -5.91
CA THR A 18 7.51 25.22 -4.54
C THR A 18 6.35 26.21 -4.53
N GLY A 19 5.12 25.71 -4.35
CA GLY A 19 3.91 26.55 -4.30
C GLY A 19 2.59 25.79 -4.53
N GLU A 20 2.60 24.64 -5.21
CA GLU A 20 1.37 23.86 -5.41
C GLU A 20 1.09 22.90 -4.24
N HIS A 21 0.20 23.32 -3.32
CA HIS A 21 -0.39 22.47 -2.29
C HIS A 21 -1.24 21.35 -2.92
N ARG A 22 -0.63 20.17 -3.12
CA ARG A 22 -1.22 19.04 -3.86
C ARG A 22 -0.94 17.71 -3.17
N SER A 23 -1.98 16.90 -3.03
CA SER A 23 -1.89 15.52 -2.58
C SER A 23 -1.34 14.61 -3.68
N SER A 24 -0.58 13.57 -3.29
CA SER A 24 0.09 12.64 -4.19
C SER A 24 -0.14 11.18 -3.80
N LEU A 25 -0.08 10.27 -4.78
CA LEU A 25 -0.15 8.82 -4.58
C LEU A 25 1.21 8.19 -4.87
N ILE A 26 1.78 7.48 -3.89
CA ILE A 26 3.11 6.86 -3.99
C ILE A 26 2.96 5.35 -3.81
N PHE A 27 3.03 4.63 -4.93
CA PHE A 27 2.95 3.18 -4.98
C PHE A 27 4.23 2.54 -4.42
N LEU A 28 4.18 2.07 -3.17
CA LEU A 28 5.33 1.48 -2.49
C LEU A 28 5.62 0.05 -2.98
N GLY A 29 4.56 -0.72 -3.26
CA GLY A 29 4.63 -2.09 -3.79
C GLY A 29 3.58 -2.38 -4.89
N THR A 30 4.02 -2.98 -6.00
CA THR A 30 3.23 -3.30 -7.21
C THR A 30 3.56 -4.70 -7.77
N GLY A 31 4.05 -5.58 -6.90
CA GLY A 31 4.78 -6.79 -7.24
C GLY A 31 4.01 -8.09 -7.02
N CYS A 32 4.73 -9.09 -6.52
CA CYS A 32 4.29 -10.48 -6.45
C CYS A 32 4.79 -11.16 -5.16
N SER A 33 4.20 -12.29 -4.69
CA SER A 33 4.36 -12.85 -3.32
C SER A 33 5.80 -13.06 -2.91
N SER A 34 6.60 -13.39 -3.91
CA SER A 34 8.00 -13.78 -3.87
C SER A 34 8.93 -12.64 -4.33
N ALA A 35 8.41 -11.40 -4.37
CA ALA A 35 8.88 -10.26 -5.15
C ALA A 35 8.86 -10.50 -6.68
N VAL A 36 9.22 -9.46 -7.44
CA VAL A 36 9.90 -9.65 -8.72
C VAL A 36 11.28 -8.98 -8.57
N PRO A 37 12.40 -9.71 -8.68
CA PRO A 37 12.51 -11.12 -9.07
C PRO A 37 12.04 -12.10 -7.99
N ASN A 38 11.45 -13.23 -8.40
CA ASN A 38 11.21 -14.37 -7.53
C ASN A 38 12.55 -15.09 -7.25
N ALA A 39 12.93 -15.23 -5.99
CA ALA A 39 14.20 -15.83 -5.57
C ALA A 39 14.40 -17.26 -6.11
N MET A 40 13.35 -18.08 -6.21
CA MET A 40 13.46 -19.43 -6.77
C MET A 40 13.80 -19.40 -8.26
N CYS A 41 13.29 -18.43 -9.02
CA CYS A 41 13.66 -18.25 -10.44
C CYS A 41 15.12 -17.83 -10.65
N LEU A 42 15.83 -17.43 -9.59
CA LEU A 42 17.26 -17.06 -9.62
C LEU A 42 18.15 -18.19 -9.09
N ILE A 43 17.75 -18.85 -7.99
CA ILE A 43 18.50 -19.93 -7.35
C ILE A 43 18.34 -21.26 -8.12
N GLN A 44 17.17 -21.48 -8.73
CA GLN A 44 16.85 -22.65 -9.55
C GLN A 44 16.19 -22.19 -10.86
N PRO A 45 16.96 -21.60 -11.80
CA PRO A 45 16.43 -21.07 -13.04
C PRO A 45 15.82 -22.19 -13.92
N SER A 46 14.62 -21.95 -14.43
CA SER A 46 13.97 -22.79 -15.44
C SER A 46 14.76 -22.83 -16.75
N ASN A 47 14.43 -23.77 -17.64
CA ASN A 47 14.93 -23.78 -19.01
C ASN A 47 13.76 -23.64 -20.01
N PRO A 48 13.60 -22.50 -20.72
CA PRO A 48 14.39 -21.28 -20.61
C PRO A 48 14.16 -20.52 -19.28
N PRO A 49 15.11 -19.68 -18.83
CA PRO A 49 14.95 -18.90 -17.59
C PRO A 49 13.80 -17.90 -17.62
N CYS A 50 13.25 -17.57 -16.45
CA CYS A 50 12.21 -16.55 -16.32
C CYS A 50 12.75 -15.17 -16.70
N LYS A 51 12.47 -14.75 -17.95
CA LYS A 51 12.93 -13.48 -18.53
C LYS A 51 12.62 -12.27 -17.64
N VAL A 52 11.45 -12.22 -17.02
CA VAL A 52 11.04 -11.09 -16.15
C VAL A 52 11.91 -11.00 -14.89
N CYS A 53 12.18 -12.13 -14.22
CA CYS A 53 13.04 -12.14 -13.04
C CYS A 53 14.50 -11.82 -13.40
N PHE A 54 15.00 -12.29 -14.54
CA PHE A 54 16.35 -11.93 -15.00
C PHE A 54 16.46 -10.43 -15.36
N GLN A 55 15.45 -9.86 -16.02
CA GLN A 55 15.38 -8.42 -16.31
C GLN A 55 15.21 -7.56 -15.05
N ALA A 56 14.66 -8.11 -13.95
CA ALA A 56 14.59 -7.41 -12.67
C ALA A 56 15.96 -7.27 -11.96
N LEU A 57 17.01 -7.96 -12.44
CA LEU A 57 18.40 -7.77 -11.99
C LEU A 57 19.29 -7.02 -13.01
N SER A 58 18.86 -6.85 -14.27
CA SER A 58 19.71 -6.26 -15.32
C SER A 58 19.85 -4.72 -15.26
N VAL A 59 19.16 -4.07 -14.33
CA VAL A 59 19.18 -2.62 -14.06
C VAL A 59 19.03 -2.43 -12.55
N PRO A 60 19.75 -1.47 -11.90
CA PRO A 60 19.60 -1.20 -10.47
C PRO A 60 18.14 -0.97 -10.03
N PRO A 61 17.72 -1.46 -8.84
CA PRO A 61 16.33 -1.43 -8.38
C PRO A 61 15.61 -0.10 -8.58
N GLU A 62 16.28 1.01 -8.30
CA GLU A 62 15.75 2.38 -8.32
C GLU A 62 15.25 2.78 -9.71
N ARG A 63 15.85 2.21 -10.76
CA ARG A 63 15.54 2.49 -12.18
C ARG A 63 14.83 1.32 -12.88
N ASN A 64 14.49 0.24 -12.18
CA ASN A 64 14.00 -0.99 -12.78
C ASN A 64 12.49 -1.22 -12.51
N PRO A 65 11.60 -1.06 -13.52
CA PRO A 65 10.16 -1.30 -13.37
C PRO A 65 9.79 -2.79 -13.23
N ASN A 66 10.75 -3.70 -13.40
CA ASN A 66 10.60 -5.12 -13.09
C ASN A 66 11.07 -5.47 -11.67
N TYR A 67 11.82 -4.59 -10.98
CA TYR A 67 12.17 -4.77 -9.57
C TYR A 67 11.02 -4.24 -8.68
N ARG A 68 10.16 -5.16 -8.25
CA ARG A 68 8.88 -4.88 -7.58
C ARG A 68 8.79 -5.56 -6.23
N LEU A 69 8.52 -4.75 -5.21
CA LEU A 69 8.29 -5.19 -3.84
C LEU A 69 6.93 -5.93 -3.73
N MET A 70 6.85 -6.85 -2.78
CA MET A 70 5.86 -7.94 -2.70
C MET A 70 4.45 -7.47 -2.24
N VAL A 71 3.33 -8.20 -2.35
CA VAL A 71 2.97 -9.60 -2.78
C VAL A 71 2.01 -9.56 -4.03
N ARG A 72 1.37 -10.56 -4.73
CA ARG A 72 1.09 -12.04 -4.72
C ARG A 72 1.48 -12.76 -6.06
N GLU A 73 1.59 -14.09 -6.18
CA GLU A 73 2.39 -14.78 -7.26
C GLU A 73 2.13 -14.40 -8.74
N PHE A 74 3.22 -14.06 -9.45
CA PHE A 74 3.36 -13.90 -10.92
C PHE A 74 2.42 -12.88 -11.61
N THR A 75 3.01 -11.72 -11.98
CA THR A 75 2.32 -10.48 -12.37
C THR A 75 1.48 -9.88 -11.23
N GLY A 76 1.05 -8.63 -11.38
CA GLY A 76 1.28 -7.61 -10.35
C GLY A 76 0.05 -7.19 -9.54
N VAL A 77 0.08 -7.42 -8.23
CA VAL A 77 -0.88 -6.85 -7.28
C VAL A 77 -0.32 -5.52 -6.74
N ILE A 78 -1.17 -4.53 -6.54
CA ILE A 78 -0.79 -3.29 -5.85
C ILE A 78 -1.11 -3.48 -4.37
N GLN A 79 -0.12 -3.24 -3.51
CA GLN A 79 -0.06 -3.91 -2.20
C GLN A 79 0.45 -3.05 -1.05
N SER A 80 0.96 -1.86 -1.34
CA SER A 80 1.10 -0.82 -0.33
C SER A 80 1.13 0.53 -1.03
N LEU A 81 0.32 1.46 -0.53
CA LEU A 81 0.10 2.78 -1.10
C LEU A 81 0.29 3.81 0.01
N LEU A 82 1.24 4.72 -0.17
CA LEU A 82 1.29 5.92 0.64
C LEU A 82 0.48 7.02 -0.07
N ILE A 83 -0.48 7.59 0.65
CA ILE A 83 -1.18 8.81 0.28
C ILE A 83 -0.47 9.95 1.02
N ASP A 84 0.18 10.82 0.26
CA ASP A 84 0.63 12.12 0.75
C ASP A 84 -0.56 13.08 0.61
N TYR A 85 -1.24 13.37 1.71
CA TYR A 85 -2.45 14.17 1.73
C TYR A 85 -2.15 15.60 2.19
N CYS A 86 -2.24 16.55 1.26
CA CYS A 86 -2.14 17.98 1.56
C CYS A 86 -3.50 18.49 2.09
N GLN A 87 -3.51 18.99 3.32
CA GLN A 87 -4.68 19.53 4.00
C GLN A 87 -5.00 20.97 3.58
N ARG A 88 -6.11 21.53 4.06
CA ARG A 88 -6.65 22.84 3.63
C ARG A 88 -5.83 24.05 4.12
N ASP A 89 -5.02 23.86 5.16
CA ASP A 89 -4.01 24.79 5.68
C ASP A 89 -2.66 24.67 4.98
N GLY A 90 -2.48 23.64 4.13
CA GLY A 90 -1.25 23.34 3.42
C GLY A 90 -0.33 22.36 4.13
N GLU A 91 -0.68 21.85 5.32
CA GLU A 91 0.08 20.81 6.01
C GLU A 91 -0.07 19.44 5.34
N HIS A 92 0.99 18.64 5.35
CA HIS A 92 1.02 17.33 4.70
C HIS A 92 0.87 16.20 5.73
N SER A 93 0.04 15.20 5.41
CA SER A 93 -0.25 14.03 6.24
C SER A 93 -0.08 12.74 5.44
N TYR A 94 0.72 11.81 5.99
CA TYR A 94 1.20 10.63 5.28
C TYR A 94 0.43 9.39 5.76
N ILE A 95 -0.54 8.95 4.96
CA ILE A 95 -1.45 7.84 5.27
C ILE A 95 -0.99 6.60 4.51
N LEU A 96 -0.70 5.52 5.24
CA LEU A 96 -0.16 4.28 4.69
C LEU A 96 -1.24 3.20 4.61
N ILE A 97 -1.60 2.77 3.41
CA ILE A 97 -2.37 1.53 3.20
C ILE A 97 -1.39 0.36 3.14
N ASP A 98 -1.56 -0.59 4.07
CA ASP A 98 -0.79 -1.81 4.30
C ASP A 98 0.71 -1.62 4.63
N VAL A 99 1.20 -2.40 5.61
CA VAL A 99 2.55 -2.35 6.18
C VAL A 99 3.20 -3.74 6.09
N GLY A 100 3.48 -4.15 4.85
CA GLY A 100 3.97 -5.49 4.55
C GLY A 100 5.41 -5.81 4.95
N LYS A 101 5.78 -7.09 4.85
CA LYS A 101 7.16 -7.62 5.03
C LYS A 101 8.28 -6.92 4.23
N SER A 102 7.96 -6.07 3.26
CA SER A 102 8.94 -5.28 2.49
C SER A 102 9.04 -3.81 2.93
N PHE A 103 8.30 -3.40 3.97
CA PHE A 103 8.19 -2.01 4.42
C PHE A 103 9.54 -1.33 4.67
N ARG A 104 10.51 -2.03 5.28
CA ARG A 104 11.88 -1.53 5.46
C ARG A 104 12.55 -1.09 4.15
N GLU A 105 12.36 -1.86 3.08
CA GLU A 105 12.90 -1.55 1.75
C GLU A 105 12.08 -0.44 1.06
N GLN A 106 10.75 -0.41 1.28
CA GLN A 106 9.88 0.68 0.83
C GLN A 106 10.32 2.03 1.43
N VAL A 107 10.65 2.09 2.72
CA VAL A 107 11.20 3.28 3.38
C VAL A 107 12.54 3.67 2.76
N LEU A 108 13.49 2.73 2.66
CA LEU A 108 14.82 3.00 2.11
C LEU A 108 14.82 3.45 0.64
N ARG A 109 13.86 2.98 -0.18
CA ARG A 109 13.73 3.30 -1.61
C ARG A 109 12.86 4.53 -1.90
N TRP A 110 11.74 4.69 -1.20
CA TRP A 110 10.72 5.69 -1.53
C TRP A 110 10.64 6.84 -0.54
N PHE A 111 10.74 6.59 0.77
CA PHE A 111 10.67 7.67 1.76
C PHE A 111 11.88 8.58 1.66
N THR A 112 13.06 8.01 1.43
CA THR A 112 14.30 8.75 1.12
C THR A 112 14.16 9.58 -0.16
N ARG A 113 13.59 9.01 -1.23
CA ARG A 113 13.47 9.66 -2.55
C ARG A 113 12.47 10.81 -2.57
N TYR A 114 11.30 10.63 -1.95
CA TYR A 114 10.23 11.63 -1.90
C TYR A 114 10.27 12.49 -0.62
N LYS A 115 11.30 12.31 0.22
CA LYS A 115 11.52 13.04 1.48
C LYS A 115 10.37 12.92 2.49
N ILE A 116 9.66 11.79 2.47
CA ILE A 116 8.55 11.48 3.40
C ILE A 116 9.14 11.37 4.83
N PRO A 117 8.73 12.23 5.78
CA PRO A 117 9.38 12.31 7.09
C PRO A 117 8.83 11.31 8.12
N ARG A 118 7.60 10.82 7.94
CA ARG A 118 6.86 10.03 8.94
C ARG A 118 5.68 9.28 8.31
N VAL A 119 4.98 8.47 9.11
CA VAL A 119 3.60 7.99 8.84
C VAL A 119 2.68 8.52 9.94
N ASP A 120 1.60 9.19 9.53
CA ASP A 120 0.61 9.79 10.44
C ASP A 120 -0.53 8.85 10.80
N SER A 121 -0.90 7.94 9.90
CA SER A 121 -1.85 6.85 10.18
C SER A 121 -1.68 5.68 9.21
N ILE A 122 -2.14 4.50 9.64
CA ILE A 122 -2.08 3.24 8.89
C ILE A 122 -3.51 2.73 8.66
N ILE A 123 -3.80 2.23 7.47
CA ILE A 123 -5.03 1.50 7.15
C ILE A 123 -4.63 0.09 6.69
N LEU A 124 -5.23 -0.95 7.25
CA LEU A 124 -4.97 -2.33 6.85
C LEU A 124 -6.16 -2.87 6.03
N THR A 125 -5.88 -3.36 4.83
CA THR A 125 -6.88 -3.98 3.94
C THR A 125 -7.36 -5.32 4.50
N HIS A 126 -6.43 -6.09 5.09
CA HIS A 126 -6.64 -7.41 5.67
C HIS A 126 -5.41 -7.86 6.49
N GLU A 127 -5.43 -9.04 7.13
CA GLU A 127 -4.41 -9.48 8.09
C GLU A 127 -3.40 -10.55 7.60
N HIS A 128 -3.33 -10.81 6.30
CA HIS A 128 -2.27 -11.67 5.75
C HIS A 128 -0.88 -11.06 5.95
N ALA A 129 0.14 -11.92 6.01
CA ALA A 129 1.53 -11.56 6.31
C ALA A 129 2.11 -10.42 5.44
N ASP A 130 1.61 -10.31 4.23
CA ASP A 130 1.95 -9.32 3.23
C ASP A 130 1.35 -7.94 3.45
N ALA A 131 0.23 -7.83 4.18
CA ALA A 131 -0.30 -6.56 4.64
C ALA A 131 0.26 -6.11 6.01
N VAL A 132 0.82 -7.03 6.82
CA VAL A 132 1.05 -6.77 8.27
C VAL A 132 2.44 -7.06 8.84
N LEU A 133 3.33 -7.81 8.18
CA LEU A 133 4.63 -8.19 8.79
C LEU A 133 5.63 -7.03 8.98
N GLY A 134 5.38 -5.84 8.44
CA GLY A 134 6.19 -4.64 8.64
C GLY A 134 5.78 -3.78 9.85
N LEU A 135 4.75 -4.18 10.61
CA LEU A 135 4.18 -3.39 11.72
C LEU A 135 5.13 -3.13 12.90
N ASP A 136 6.28 -3.80 13.01
CA ASP A 136 7.32 -3.46 14.00
C ASP A 136 8.35 -2.44 13.44
N ASP A 137 8.74 -2.58 12.15
CA ASP A 137 9.64 -1.63 11.46
C ASP A 137 9.05 -0.20 11.37
N ILE A 138 7.72 -0.05 11.47
CA ILE A 138 7.02 1.27 11.46
C ILE A 138 7.59 2.24 12.49
N ARG A 139 8.14 1.74 13.62
CA ARG A 139 8.84 2.53 14.65
C ARG A 139 9.93 3.46 14.09
N THR A 140 10.47 3.13 12.91
CA THR A 140 11.47 3.93 12.17
C THR A 140 10.91 5.27 11.68
N VAL A 141 9.59 5.37 11.44
CA VAL A 141 8.92 6.53 10.82
C VAL A 141 7.75 7.07 11.67
N GLN A 142 7.65 6.70 12.95
CA GLN A 142 6.66 7.30 13.85
C GLN A 142 7.10 8.70 14.30
N PRO A 143 6.18 9.63 14.56
CA PRO A 143 6.51 10.93 15.15
C PRO A 143 6.99 10.79 16.60
N TYR A 144 8.19 11.31 16.87
CA TYR A 144 8.81 11.40 18.20
C TYR A 144 8.60 12.79 18.80
N SER A 145 8.31 12.86 20.10
CA SER A 145 8.32 14.11 20.86
C SER A 145 9.76 14.59 21.12
N SER A 146 9.90 15.84 21.59
CA SER A 146 11.18 16.37 22.10
C SER A 146 11.73 15.63 23.32
N THR A 147 10.92 14.81 24.00
CA THR A 147 11.32 13.91 25.10
C THR A 147 11.68 12.48 24.64
N ASN A 148 11.62 12.21 23.33
CA ASN A 148 11.72 10.88 22.69
C ASN A 148 10.57 9.92 23.02
N ASP A 149 9.43 10.43 23.47
CA ASP A 149 8.19 9.65 23.56
C ASP A 149 7.59 9.50 22.16
N ILE A 150 7.11 8.30 21.83
CA ILE A 150 6.46 8.02 20.54
C ILE A 150 4.97 8.32 20.69
N SER A 151 4.45 9.24 19.88
CA SER A 151 2.99 9.40 19.77
C SER A 151 2.41 8.15 19.09
N PRO A 152 1.42 7.45 19.68
CA PRO A 152 0.86 6.26 19.06
C PRO A 152 0.29 6.55 17.67
N THR A 153 0.72 5.79 16.66
CA THR A 153 0.19 5.91 15.29
C THR A 153 -1.17 5.21 15.22
N PRO A 154 -2.26 5.88 14.78
CA PRO A 154 -3.54 5.25 14.56
C PRO A 154 -3.47 4.17 13.47
N VAL A 155 -4.08 3.01 13.75
CA VAL A 155 -4.21 1.88 12.82
C VAL A 155 -5.68 1.53 12.65
N TYR A 156 -6.20 1.66 11.43
CA TYR A 156 -7.59 1.37 11.07
C TYR A 156 -7.67 -0.03 10.45
N LEU A 157 -8.43 -0.94 11.06
CA LEU A 157 -8.57 -2.33 10.62
C LEU A 157 -9.90 -2.96 11.06
N THR A 158 -10.34 -4.05 10.42
CA THR A 158 -11.56 -4.77 10.83
C THR A 158 -11.37 -5.50 12.17
N GLN A 159 -12.47 -5.82 12.86
CA GLN A 159 -12.41 -6.66 14.07
C GLN A 159 -11.74 -8.02 13.80
N TYR A 160 -12.03 -8.64 12.64
CA TYR A 160 -11.42 -9.90 12.21
C TYR A 160 -9.89 -9.78 12.09
N ALA A 161 -9.42 -8.75 11.40
CA ALA A 161 -8.00 -8.46 11.30
C ALA A 161 -7.37 -8.23 12.68
N MET A 162 -8.06 -7.50 13.56
CA MET A 162 -7.58 -7.19 14.90
C MET A 162 -7.42 -8.43 15.80
N GLU A 163 -8.30 -9.44 15.73
CA GLU A 163 -8.09 -10.69 16.48
C GLU A 163 -6.81 -11.40 16.03
N SER A 164 -6.59 -11.53 14.73
CA SER A 164 -5.37 -12.19 14.22
C SER A 164 -4.10 -11.38 14.51
N ILE A 165 -4.19 -10.04 14.54
CA ILE A 165 -3.10 -9.16 14.98
C ILE A 165 -2.75 -9.39 16.47
N ARG A 166 -3.74 -9.65 17.34
CA ARG A 166 -3.48 -10.00 18.76
C ARG A 166 -2.70 -11.31 18.91
N GLU A 167 -2.94 -12.28 18.04
CA GLU A 167 -2.22 -13.56 18.03
C GLU A 167 -0.82 -13.43 17.41
N LYS A 168 -0.70 -12.73 16.29
CA LYS A 168 0.57 -12.53 15.55
C LYS A 168 1.53 -11.58 16.27
N PHE A 169 1.02 -10.51 16.88
CA PHE A 169 1.80 -9.43 17.50
C PHE A 169 1.27 -9.03 18.88
N PRO A 170 1.18 -9.96 19.86
CA PRO A 170 0.66 -9.64 21.19
C PRO A 170 1.41 -8.49 21.87
N TYR A 171 2.70 -8.31 21.56
CA TYR A 171 3.54 -7.23 22.09
C TYR A 171 3.27 -5.84 21.47
N LEU A 172 2.63 -5.74 20.30
CA LEU A 172 2.20 -4.46 19.70
C LEU A 172 0.78 -4.05 20.16
N VAL A 173 0.03 -4.96 20.78
CA VAL A 173 -1.32 -4.70 21.30
C VAL A 173 -1.35 -4.52 22.83
N GLN A 174 -0.56 -5.29 23.57
CA GLN A 174 -0.63 -5.32 25.04
C GLN A 174 0.08 -4.12 25.70
N LYS A 175 -0.61 -2.98 25.78
CA LYS A 175 -0.12 -1.75 26.47
C LYS A 175 0.08 -1.89 27.99
N LYS A 176 -0.34 -2.99 28.63
CA LYS A 176 -0.19 -3.22 30.08
C LYS A 176 1.17 -3.86 30.42
N LEU A 177 2.17 -3.00 30.62
CA LEU A 177 3.33 -3.36 31.45
C LEU A 177 2.85 -3.75 32.85
N ARG A 178 3.40 -4.84 33.40
CA ARG A 178 3.27 -5.22 34.82
C ARG A 178 4.25 -4.38 35.65
N GLU A 179 3.95 -4.16 36.92
CA GLU A 179 4.91 -3.55 37.84
C GLU A 179 6.24 -4.32 37.82
N GLY A 180 7.35 -3.59 37.63
CA GLY A 180 8.69 -4.18 37.49
C GLY A 180 9.07 -4.71 36.10
N GLN A 181 8.22 -4.59 35.06
CA GLN A 181 8.65 -4.90 33.69
C GLN A 181 9.46 -3.75 33.06
N GLU A 182 10.54 -4.12 32.36
CA GLU A 182 11.32 -3.19 31.52
C GLU A 182 10.49 -2.65 30.34
N VAL A 183 10.61 -1.36 30.07
CA VAL A 183 9.94 -0.70 28.94
C VAL A 183 10.61 -1.10 27.62
N ARG A 184 10.06 -2.12 26.96
CA ARG A 184 10.46 -2.51 25.61
C ARG A 184 10.07 -1.42 24.60
N ARG A 185 11.05 -0.82 23.93
CA ARG A 185 10.85 0.20 22.89
C ARG A 185 10.42 -0.46 21.57
N VAL A 186 9.16 -0.88 21.49
CA VAL A 186 8.48 -1.38 20.28
C VAL A 186 7.63 -0.27 19.65
N ALA A 187 7.12 -0.49 18.43
CA ALA A 187 6.19 0.46 17.80
C ALA A 187 4.98 0.75 18.70
N GLN A 188 4.56 2.01 18.78
CA GLN A 188 3.38 2.41 19.57
C GLN A 188 2.19 2.59 18.64
N LEU A 189 1.23 1.68 18.69
CA LEU A 189 0.08 1.67 17.78
C LEU A 189 -1.22 1.92 18.55
N ASP A 190 -2.19 2.57 17.91
CA ASP A 190 -3.53 2.78 18.47
C ASP A 190 -4.62 2.23 17.55
N TRP A 191 -5.25 1.15 18.01
CA TRP A 191 -6.03 0.24 17.18
C TRP A 191 -7.50 0.69 17.11
N THR A 192 -7.89 1.24 15.96
CA THR A 192 -9.26 1.69 15.69
C THR A 192 -9.97 0.66 14.82
N ILE A 193 -11.06 0.09 15.34
CA ILE A 193 -11.90 -0.84 14.57
C ILE A 193 -12.70 -0.04 13.53
N ILE A 194 -12.58 -0.43 12.27
CA ILE A 194 -13.46 0.00 11.18
C ILE A 194 -14.40 -1.14 10.78
N GLU A 195 -15.56 -0.75 10.25
CA GLU A 195 -16.63 -1.67 9.87
C GLU A 195 -16.44 -2.15 8.42
N SER A 196 -16.79 -3.40 8.14
CA SER A 196 -16.65 -3.98 6.80
C SER A 196 -17.90 -3.72 5.93
N ASP A 197 -18.38 -2.47 5.91
CA ASP A 197 -19.53 -2.02 5.13
C ASP A 197 -19.28 -0.67 4.46
N CYS A 198 -20.05 -0.37 3.40
CA CYS A 198 -19.90 0.87 2.63
C CYS A 198 -20.70 2.06 3.19
N GLU A 199 -21.44 1.88 4.29
CA GLU A 199 -22.35 2.89 4.84
C GLU A 199 -21.68 3.71 5.95
N LYS A 200 -20.63 3.16 6.58
CA LYS A 200 -19.88 3.79 7.68
C LYS A 200 -18.48 4.25 7.23
N PRO A 201 -18.35 5.44 6.62
CA PRO A 201 -17.04 6.02 6.33
C PRO A 201 -16.30 6.36 7.62
N PHE A 202 -14.97 6.30 7.56
CA PHE A 202 -14.07 6.73 8.63
C PHE A 202 -13.13 7.84 8.13
N VAL A 203 -12.40 8.47 9.06
CA VAL A 203 -11.42 9.51 8.75
C VAL A 203 -10.06 9.11 9.32
N ALA A 204 -9.04 9.10 8.48
CA ALA A 204 -7.64 8.88 8.84
C ALA A 204 -6.83 10.11 8.42
N SER A 205 -6.11 10.72 9.37
CA SER A 205 -5.30 11.94 9.19
C SER A 205 -5.95 13.05 8.33
N GLY A 206 -7.25 13.31 8.53
CA GLY A 206 -8.00 14.37 7.85
C GLY A 206 -8.58 14.01 6.47
N LEU A 207 -8.33 12.79 5.96
CA LEU A 207 -8.93 12.26 4.73
C LEU A 207 -10.04 11.25 5.07
N GLN A 208 -11.19 11.36 4.42
CA GLN A 208 -12.30 10.42 4.55
C GLN A 208 -12.12 9.22 3.61
N PHE A 209 -12.42 8.03 4.13
CA PHE A 209 -12.41 6.76 3.42
C PHE A 209 -13.76 6.04 3.60
N VAL A 210 -14.28 5.45 2.52
CA VAL A 210 -15.39 4.49 2.56
C VAL A 210 -14.81 3.07 2.40
N PRO A 211 -15.08 2.12 3.31
CA PRO A 211 -14.69 0.72 3.12
C PRO A 211 -15.38 0.08 1.91
N LEU A 212 -14.61 -0.70 1.13
CA LEU A 212 -15.08 -1.44 -0.04
C LEU A 212 -14.84 -2.94 0.18
N PRO A 213 -15.74 -3.66 0.90
CA PRO A 213 -15.60 -5.09 1.14
C PRO A 213 -15.66 -5.91 -0.16
N VAL A 214 -14.63 -6.70 -0.43
CA VAL A 214 -14.52 -7.54 -1.62
C VAL A 214 -14.11 -8.95 -1.25
N MET A 215 -14.46 -9.93 -2.08
CA MET A 215 -14.05 -11.31 -1.86
C MET A 215 -12.59 -11.50 -2.24
N HIS A 216 -11.84 -12.22 -1.42
CA HIS A 216 -10.46 -12.65 -1.67
C HIS A 216 -10.37 -14.18 -1.53
N GLY A 217 -11.15 -14.85 -2.38
CA GLY A 217 -11.52 -16.26 -2.26
C GLY A 217 -13.03 -16.46 -2.36
N GLU A 218 -13.54 -17.53 -1.73
CA GLU A 218 -14.99 -17.81 -1.63
C GLU A 218 -15.55 -17.54 -0.23
N ASP A 219 -14.71 -17.62 0.80
CA ASP A 219 -15.05 -17.59 2.23
C ASP A 219 -14.38 -16.45 3.02
N TYR A 220 -13.63 -15.58 2.34
CA TYR A 220 -12.82 -14.52 2.94
C TYR A 220 -13.08 -13.15 2.28
N VAL A 221 -13.12 -12.09 3.10
CA VAL A 221 -13.37 -10.70 2.69
C VAL A 221 -12.17 -9.82 3.04
N SER A 222 -11.60 -9.15 2.04
CA SER A 222 -10.63 -8.06 2.18
C SER A 222 -11.33 -6.70 2.02
N LEU A 223 -10.69 -5.61 2.45
CA LEU A 223 -11.16 -4.24 2.19
C LEU A 223 -10.33 -3.56 1.11
N GLY A 224 -11.00 -3.10 0.05
CA GLY A 224 -10.57 -1.90 -0.66
C GLY A 224 -11.07 -0.62 0.05
N PHE A 225 -10.74 0.54 -0.51
CA PHE A 225 -11.17 1.85 0.00
C PHE A 225 -11.49 2.85 -1.12
N LEU A 226 -12.56 3.62 -0.98
CA LEU A 226 -12.91 4.77 -1.81
C LEU A 226 -12.57 6.07 -1.07
N PHE A 227 -11.85 7.00 -1.71
CA PHE A 227 -11.45 8.26 -1.08
C PHE A 227 -11.25 9.40 -2.10
N GLY A 228 -11.16 10.63 -1.60
CA GLY A 228 -10.91 11.85 -2.38
C GLY A 228 -12.18 12.64 -2.78
N GLU A 229 -12.14 13.96 -2.56
CA GLU A 229 -13.26 14.88 -2.87
C GLU A 229 -13.27 15.33 -4.35
N LYS A 230 -12.10 15.74 -4.88
CA LYS A 230 -11.95 16.38 -6.22
C LYS A 230 -11.51 15.42 -7.33
N CYS A 231 -10.89 14.32 -6.95
CA CYS A 231 -10.44 13.23 -7.79
C CYS A 231 -10.70 11.98 -6.94
N ARG A 232 -11.69 11.20 -7.33
CA ARG A 232 -12.16 10.05 -6.57
C ARG A 232 -11.35 8.83 -6.96
N ILE A 233 -10.73 8.22 -5.96
CA ILE A 233 -9.82 7.10 -6.12
C ILE A 233 -10.46 5.88 -5.45
N ALA A 234 -10.59 4.78 -6.18
CA ALA A 234 -10.94 3.47 -5.65
C ALA A 234 -9.69 2.60 -5.61
N TYR A 235 -9.26 2.20 -4.42
CA TYR A 235 -8.14 1.28 -4.20
C TYR A 235 -8.66 -0.09 -3.82
N VAL A 236 -8.43 -1.12 -4.65
CA VAL A 236 -8.90 -2.48 -4.41
C VAL A 236 -7.76 -3.47 -4.74
N SER A 237 -6.93 -3.75 -3.73
CA SER A 237 -5.95 -4.84 -3.74
C SER A 237 -6.65 -6.20 -3.50
N ASP A 238 -5.90 -7.30 -3.64
CA ASP A 238 -6.24 -8.66 -3.21
C ASP A 238 -7.73 -9.03 -3.32
N VAL A 239 -8.22 -9.28 -4.54
CA VAL A 239 -9.65 -9.49 -4.84
C VAL A 239 -9.91 -10.54 -5.93
N SER A 240 -10.76 -11.53 -5.65
CA SER A 240 -11.31 -12.51 -6.61
C SER A 240 -12.65 -12.09 -7.22
N ARG A 241 -13.49 -11.36 -6.47
CA ARG A 241 -14.85 -10.99 -6.86
C ARG A 241 -15.38 -9.79 -6.06
N PHE A 242 -16.00 -8.82 -6.76
CA PHE A 242 -16.73 -7.73 -6.11
C PHE A 242 -18.02 -8.22 -5.43
N LEU A 243 -18.36 -7.61 -4.29
CA LEU A 243 -19.71 -7.68 -3.73
C LEU A 243 -20.63 -6.68 -4.45
N SER A 244 -21.92 -6.97 -4.54
CA SER A 244 -22.90 -6.11 -5.24
C SER A 244 -23.06 -4.73 -4.60
N THR A 245 -22.87 -4.62 -3.29
CA THR A 245 -22.81 -3.34 -2.56
C THR A 245 -21.63 -2.49 -3.03
N THR A 246 -20.44 -3.09 -3.11
CA THR A 246 -19.22 -2.42 -3.55
C THR A 246 -19.24 -2.09 -5.04
N GLU A 247 -19.72 -3.01 -5.87
CA GLU A 247 -19.93 -2.81 -7.31
C GLU A 247 -20.90 -1.64 -7.58
N TYR A 248 -21.98 -1.53 -6.80
CA TYR A 248 -22.86 -0.36 -6.84
C TYR A 248 -22.13 0.92 -6.40
N VAL A 249 -21.43 0.91 -5.26
CA VAL A 249 -20.79 2.10 -4.69
C VAL A 249 -19.73 2.70 -5.62
N ILE A 250 -18.91 1.88 -6.28
CA ILE A 250 -17.89 2.38 -7.24
C ILE A 250 -18.47 2.76 -8.61
N SER A 251 -19.74 2.47 -8.88
CA SER A 251 -20.38 2.79 -10.16
C SER A 251 -20.84 4.26 -10.25
N LYS A 252 -21.06 4.71 -11.50
CA LYS A 252 -21.67 6.01 -11.82
C LYS A 252 -23.01 6.31 -11.14
N THR A 253 -23.77 5.29 -10.72
CA THR A 253 -25.07 5.44 -10.06
C THR A 253 -25.03 5.30 -8.54
N GLY A 254 -23.93 4.81 -7.97
CA GLY A 254 -23.70 4.75 -6.52
C GLY A 254 -23.11 6.05 -5.98
N ALA A 255 -21.79 6.09 -5.77
CA ALA A 255 -21.11 7.33 -5.36
C ALA A 255 -21.00 8.35 -6.51
N GLY A 256 -21.11 7.90 -7.77
CA GLY A 256 -20.78 8.66 -8.97
C GLY A 256 -19.43 8.23 -9.57
N GLN A 257 -18.99 8.90 -10.63
CA GLN A 257 -17.73 8.58 -11.34
C GLN A 257 -16.54 8.38 -10.37
N VAL A 258 -15.72 7.37 -10.66
CA VAL A 258 -14.38 7.18 -10.09
C VAL A 258 -13.37 7.67 -11.13
N ASP A 259 -12.47 8.58 -10.75
CA ASP A 259 -11.46 9.16 -11.64
C ASP A 259 -10.22 8.28 -11.77
N LEU A 260 -9.92 7.47 -10.74
CA LEU A 260 -8.83 6.50 -10.74
C LEU A 260 -9.23 5.20 -10.03
N LEU A 261 -9.32 4.11 -10.80
CA LEU A 261 -9.46 2.75 -10.26
C LEU A 261 -8.09 2.06 -10.20
N ILE A 262 -7.64 1.72 -9.00
CA ILE A 262 -6.46 0.90 -8.71
C ILE A 262 -6.98 -0.49 -8.35
N LEU A 263 -6.70 -1.50 -9.18
CA LEU A 263 -7.25 -2.84 -9.07
C LEU A 263 -6.19 -3.94 -9.19
N ASP A 264 -6.35 -5.01 -8.43
CA ASP A 264 -5.62 -6.28 -8.53
C ASP A 264 -5.53 -6.81 -9.98
N THR A 265 -4.36 -7.30 -10.38
CA THR A 265 -4.15 -8.00 -11.66
C THR A 265 -3.00 -9.01 -11.54
N LEU A 266 -3.30 -10.18 -10.98
CA LEU A 266 -2.36 -11.29 -10.85
C LEU A 266 -1.88 -11.80 -12.22
N TYR A 267 -2.57 -12.73 -12.89
CA TYR A 267 -2.08 -13.28 -14.16
C TYR A 267 -2.54 -12.48 -15.39
N LYS A 268 -1.65 -12.34 -16.38
CA LYS A 268 -2.00 -11.81 -17.73
C LYS A 268 -2.98 -12.71 -18.51
N LYS A 269 -3.13 -13.98 -18.14
CA LYS A 269 -4.01 -14.97 -18.78
C LYS A 269 -4.56 -15.96 -17.74
N GLY A 270 -5.71 -16.56 -18.04
CA GLY A 270 -6.35 -17.52 -17.13
C GLY A 270 -7.18 -16.83 -16.05
N SER A 271 -7.34 -17.52 -14.93
CA SER A 271 -8.10 -17.11 -13.74
C SER A 271 -7.36 -17.60 -12.49
N HIS A 272 -7.65 -16.99 -11.34
CA HIS A 272 -7.12 -17.43 -10.05
C HIS A 272 -8.22 -17.41 -8.98
N ASN A 273 -8.14 -18.30 -7.99
CA ASN A 273 -9.24 -18.51 -7.04
C ASN A 273 -9.41 -17.35 -6.04
N VAL A 274 -8.31 -16.66 -5.71
CA VAL A 274 -8.29 -15.54 -4.75
C VAL A 274 -7.91 -14.19 -5.38
N HIS A 275 -7.64 -14.13 -6.70
CA HIS A 275 -7.21 -12.89 -7.38
C HIS A 275 -7.82 -12.72 -8.76
N PHE A 276 -8.04 -11.47 -9.19
CA PHE A 276 -8.35 -11.16 -10.57
C PHE A 276 -7.13 -11.36 -11.48
N CYS A 277 -7.41 -11.88 -12.67
CA CYS A 277 -6.51 -11.89 -13.80
C CYS A 277 -6.94 -10.82 -14.82
N LEU A 278 -6.03 -10.39 -15.70
CA LEU A 278 -6.27 -9.31 -16.67
C LEU A 278 -7.57 -9.45 -17.51
N PRO A 279 -8.02 -10.67 -17.91
CA PRO A 279 -9.32 -10.84 -18.58
C PRO A 279 -10.53 -10.40 -17.73
N GLN A 280 -10.48 -10.60 -16.41
CA GLN A 280 -11.55 -10.23 -15.48
C GLN A 280 -11.56 -8.72 -15.23
N VAL A 281 -10.40 -8.11 -15.04
CA VAL A 281 -10.23 -6.65 -14.90
C VAL A 281 -10.85 -5.91 -16.09
N SER A 282 -10.61 -6.40 -17.31
CA SER A 282 -11.18 -5.83 -18.53
C SER A 282 -12.71 -5.80 -18.50
N SER A 283 -13.37 -6.85 -17.97
CA SER A 283 -14.83 -6.90 -17.82
C SER A 283 -15.37 -6.07 -16.65
N THR A 284 -14.53 -5.72 -15.68
CA THR A 284 -14.89 -4.87 -14.54
C THR A 284 -14.84 -3.38 -14.91
N SER A 285 -13.85 -2.94 -15.69
CA SER A 285 -13.76 -1.53 -16.13
C SER A 285 -15.05 -1.03 -16.80
N TYR A 286 -15.62 -1.83 -17.71
CA TYR A 286 -16.90 -1.53 -18.40
C TYR A 286 -18.14 -1.44 -17.48
N LYS A 287 -18.02 -1.66 -16.16
CA LYS A 287 -19.09 -1.45 -15.17
C LYS A 287 -18.89 -0.21 -14.30
N VAL A 288 -17.70 0.38 -14.35
CA VAL A 288 -17.32 1.63 -13.66
C VAL A 288 -17.39 2.80 -14.64
N ASP A 289 -17.16 2.52 -15.93
CA ASP A 289 -17.57 3.33 -17.09
C ASP A 289 -19.10 3.34 -17.32
#